data_AF-A0A4Y8L142-F1
#
_entry.id   AF-A0A4Y8L142-F1
#
_cell.length_a   1.000
_cell.length_b   1.000
_cell.length_c   1.000
_cell.angle_alpha   90.00
_cell.angle_beta   90.00
_cell.angle_gamma   90.00
#
_symmetry.space_group_name_H-M   'P 1'
#
loop_
_entity.id
_entity.type
_entity.pdbx_description
1 polymer ?
#
loop_
_entity_poly.entity_id
_entity_poly.type
_entity_poly.pdbx_seq_one_letter_code
_entity_poly.pdbx_strand_id
1 'polypeptide(L)'
;MTSNTYHHGDLRKNLIENGLVLLNKEGIDGFSLRKVAALCGVSHTAPYRHFKNKEELIHEIAQEVWRSFSSALADAVNAYPENPKLQIIEMGKRYVQFLVEKPEYLSFIFMSDSAIPIQVSKTGIHSQVDAFNVFSESAKNYFHAASIDPAVHKEKTLLMWSMVHGMALLVAKKNLIYQGDYMELIENMLVQYLD
;
A
#
# COMPACT_ATOMS: atom_id res chain seq x y z
N MET A 1 -33.40 -5.67 -18.67
CA MET A 1 -33.00 -6.60 -17.59
C MET A 1 -31.83 -7.42 -18.13
N THR A 2 -30.61 -7.14 -17.67
CA THR A 2 -29.41 -7.88 -18.10
C THR A 2 -28.54 -8.15 -16.89
N SER A 3 -28.57 -9.43 -16.51
CA SER A 3 -27.79 -10.20 -15.54
C SER A 3 -26.78 -9.46 -14.66
N ASN A 4 -27.15 -9.35 -13.39
CA ASN A 4 -26.26 -9.10 -12.26
C ASN A 4 -25.41 -10.36 -12.03
N THR A 5 -24.21 -10.43 -12.62
CA THR A 5 -23.22 -11.47 -12.33
C THR A 5 -22.61 -11.26 -10.96
N TYR A 6 -23.41 -11.60 -9.93
CA TYR A 6 -22.98 -11.81 -8.57
C TYR A 6 -21.78 -12.76 -8.59
N HIS A 7 -20.60 -12.27 -8.20
CA HIS A 7 -19.40 -13.09 -8.06
C HIS A 7 -19.55 -14.01 -6.84
N HIS A 8 -20.27 -15.12 -7.00
CA HIS A 8 -20.33 -16.22 -6.04
C HIS A 8 -19.01 -17.02 -5.96
N GLY A 9 -17.95 -16.61 -6.68
CA GLY A 9 -16.77 -17.44 -6.91
C GLY A 9 -15.76 -17.52 -5.77
N ASP A 10 -15.67 -16.53 -4.88
CA ASP A 10 -14.69 -16.56 -3.81
C ASP A 10 -15.21 -15.90 -2.53
N LEU A 11 -15.91 -16.71 -1.70
CA LEU A 11 -16.37 -16.27 -0.39
C LEU A 11 -15.21 -15.81 0.49
N ARG A 12 -14.02 -16.44 0.40
CA ARG A 12 -12.85 -16.05 1.20
C ARG A 12 -12.43 -14.62 0.85
N LYS A 13 -12.33 -14.30 -0.44
CA LYS A 13 -12.03 -12.95 -0.93
C LYS A 13 -13.09 -11.95 -0.48
N ASN A 14 -14.38 -12.28 -0.64
CA ASN A 14 -15.47 -11.38 -0.22
C ASN A 14 -15.42 -11.09 1.30
N LEU A 15 -15.08 -12.09 2.13
CA LEU A 15 -14.91 -11.92 3.57
C LEU A 15 -13.72 -11.01 3.90
N ILE A 16 -12.62 -11.09 3.14
CA ILE A 16 -11.45 -10.21 3.31
C ILE A 16 -11.81 -8.77 2.92
N GLU A 17 -12.42 -8.55 1.76
CA GLU A 17 -12.76 -7.21 1.27
C GLU A 17 -13.80 -6.51 2.17
N ASN A 18 -14.89 -7.20 2.52
CA ASN A 18 -15.89 -6.66 3.44
C ASN A 18 -15.35 -6.54 4.87
N GLY A 19 -14.42 -7.42 5.25
CA GLY A 19 -13.72 -7.35 6.53
C GLY A 19 -12.88 -6.07 6.62
N LEU A 20 -12.12 -5.72 5.59
CA LEU A 20 -11.36 -4.46 5.55
C LEU A 20 -12.25 -3.23 5.73
N VAL A 21 -13.41 -3.20 5.06
CA VAL A 21 -14.41 -2.13 5.21
C VAL A 21 -14.91 -2.05 6.66
N LEU A 22 -15.28 -3.19 7.25
CA LEU A 22 -15.76 -3.24 8.63
C LEU A 22 -14.69 -2.81 9.63
N LEU A 23 -13.45 -3.28 9.44
CA LEU A 23 -12.32 -2.98 10.32
C LEU A 23 -12.01 -1.49 10.36
N ASN A 24 -12.03 -0.82 9.21
CA ASN A 24 -11.84 0.63 9.13
C ASN A 24 -12.99 1.43 9.74
N LYS A 25 -14.22 0.91 9.67
CA LYS A 25 -15.42 1.60 10.19
C LYS A 25 -15.59 1.46 11.69
N GLU A 26 -15.35 0.26 12.23
CA GLU A 26 -15.70 -0.08 13.63
C GLU A 26 -14.48 -0.39 14.50
N GLY A 27 -13.27 -0.36 13.93
CA GLY A 27 -12.04 -0.72 14.62
C GLY A 27 -11.97 -2.21 14.96
N ILE A 28 -10.85 -2.61 15.59
CA ILE A 28 -10.64 -3.99 16.02
C ILE A 28 -11.73 -4.40 17.00
N ASP A 29 -12.07 -3.58 18.00
CA ASP A 29 -13.05 -3.94 19.04
C ASP A 29 -14.46 -4.19 18.48
N GLY A 30 -14.89 -3.38 17.51
CA GLY A 30 -16.19 -3.54 16.85
C GLY A 30 -16.24 -4.69 15.84
N PHE A 31 -15.09 -5.20 15.39
CA PHE A 31 -15.01 -6.23 14.36
C PHE A 31 -15.44 -7.61 14.86
N SER A 32 -16.20 -8.36 14.04
CA SER A 32 -16.50 -9.78 14.29
C SER A 32 -16.81 -10.54 13.00
N LEU A 33 -16.48 -11.85 12.96
CA LEU A 33 -16.82 -12.75 11.83
C LEU A 33 -18.32 -12.72 11.49
N ARG A 34 -19.17 -12.61 12.51
CA ARG A 34 -20.63 -12.56 12.35
C ARG A 34 -21.09 -11.33 11.57
N LYS A 35 -20.50 -10.16 11.85
CA LYS A 35 -20.79 -8.92 11.13
C LYS A 35 -20.29 -8.99 9.68
N VAL A 36 -19.09 -9.53 9.45
CA VAL A 36 -18.56 -9.72 8.08
C VAL A 36 -19.45 -10.68 7.28
N ALA A 37 -19.89 -11.80 7.87
CA ALA A 37 -20.83 -12.71 7.24
C ALA A 37 -22.12 -12.01 6.78
N ALA A 38 -22.66 -11.14 7.63
CA ALA A 38 -23.86 -10.37 7.32
C ALA A 38 -23.63 -9.39 6.16
N LEU A 39 -22.47 -8.72 6.11
CA LEU A 39 -22.09 -7.85 4.98
C LEU A 39 -21.97 -8.64 3.67
N CYS A 40 -21.46 -9.88 3.72
CA CYS A 40 -21.37 -10.76 2.56
C CYS A 40 -22.69 -11.46 2.19
N GLY A 41 -23.77 -11.27 2.95
CA GLY A 41 -25.06 -11.92 2.70
C GLY A 41 -25.04 -13.44 2.89
N VAL A 42 -24.16 -13.97 3.74
CA VAL A 42 -24.02 -15.41 4.01
C VAL A 42 -24.39 -15.76 5.46
N SER A 43 -24.55 -17.06 5.74
CA SER A 43 -24.83 -17.53 7.11
C SER A 43 -23.69 -17.18 8.07
N HIS A 44 -24.02 -16.98 9.35
CA HIS A 44 -23.03 -16.68 10.39
C HIS A 44 -21.97 -17.77 10.57
N THR A 45 -22.24 -19.01 10.16
CA THR A 45 -21.30 -20.13 10.22
C THR A 45 -20.39 -20.22 9.00
N ALA A 46 -20.70 -19.52 7.89
CA ALA A 46 -19.93 -19.60 6.65
C ALA A 46 -18.47 -19.14 6.77
N PRO A 47 -18.12 -18.04 7.49
CA PRO A 47 -16.73 -17.62 7.64
C PRO A 47 -15.84 -18.65 8.31
N TYR A 48 -16.39 -19.46 9.22
CA TYR A 48 -15.64 -20.48 9.97
C TYR A 48 -15.08 -21.61 9.09
N ARG A 49 -15.54 -21.72 7.83
CA ARG A 49 -14.95 -22.64 6.84
C ARG A 49 -13.65 -22.12 6.24
N HIS A 50 -13.37 -20.82 6.38
CA HIS A 50 -12.22 -20.14 5.80
C HIS A 50 -11.26 -19.60 6.85
N PHE A 51 -11.78 -19.23 8.03
CA PHE A 51 -11.01 -18.64 9.12
C PHE A 51 -11.46 -19.24 10.45
N LYS A 52 -10.51 -19.74 11.24
CA LYS A 52 -10.70 -20.33 12.58
C LYS A 52 -11.30 -19.32 13.55
N ASN A 53 -10.86 -18.07 13.47
CA ASN A 53 -11.27 -17.00 14.37
C ASN A 53 -11.15 -15.61 13.72
N LYS A 54 -11.51 -14.58 14.48
CA LYS A 54 -11.46 -13.18 14.05
C LYS A 54 -10.03 -12.74 13.74
N GLU A 55 -9.07 -13.19 14.54
CA GLU A 55 -7.67 -12.80 14.46
C GLU A 55 -7.06 -13.30 13.16
N GLU A 56 -7.38 -14.52 12.71
CA GLU A 56 -6.94 -15.06 11.42
C GLU A 56 -7.51 -14.27 10.24
N LEU A 57 -8.79 -13.87 10.29
CA LEU A 57 -9.35 -13.01 9.24
C LEU A 57 -8.68 -11.63 9.22
N ILE A 58 -8.42 -11.01 10.38
CA ILE A 58 -7.70 -9.72 10.45
C ILE A 58 -6.28 -9.86 9.89
N HIS A 59 -5.59 -10.94 10.22
CA HIS A 59 -4.27 -11.22 9.66
C HIS A 59 -4.30 -11.33 8.13
N GLU A 60 -5.27 -12.07 7.59
CA GLU A 60 -5.44 -12.24 6.14
C GLU A 60 -5.83 -10.94 5.43
N ILE A 61 -6.62 -10.09 6.08
CA ILE A 61 -6.88 -8.71 5.62
C ILE A 61 -5.57 -7.92 5.54
N ALA A 62 -4.73 -8.00 6.57
CA ALA A 62 -3.44 -7.33 6.59
C ALA A 62 -2.54 -7.79 5.44
N GLN A 63 -2.43 -9.12 5.24
CA GLN A 63 -1.66 -9.70 4.15
C GLN A 63 -2.18 -9.24 2.79
N GLU A 64 -3.50 -9.20 2.59
CA GLU A 64 -4.07 -8.73 1.33
C GLU A 64 -3.76 -7.27 1.05
N VAL A 65 -3.85 -6.40 2.07
CA VAL A 65 -3.52 -4.98 1.94
C VAL A 65 -2.06 -4.79 1.53
N TRP A 66 -1.13 -5.42 2.25
CA TRP A 66 0.30 -5.31 1.95
C TRP A 66 0.68 -5.95 0.61
N ARG A 67 0.10 -7.09 0.27
CA ARG A 67 0.34 -7.78 -1.00
C ARG A 67 -0.14 -6.96 -2.19
N SER A 68 -1.37 -6.45 -2.12
CA SER A 68 -1.94 -5.56 -3.15
C SER A 68 -1.09 -4.29 -3.32
N PHE A 69 -0.65 -3.68 -2.22
CA PHE A 69 0.18 -2.48 -2.27
C PHE A 69 1.57 -2.75 -2.86
N SER A 70 2.24 -3.81 -2.38
CA SER A 70 3.57 -4.18 -2.85
C SER A 70 3.57 -4.58 -4.34
N SER A 71 2.54 -5.32 -4.78
CA SER A 71 2.35 -5.66 -6.20
C SER A 71 2.21 -4.40 -7.05
N ALA A 72 1.41 -3.44 -6.62
CA ALA A 72 1.21 -2.20 -7.37
C ALA A 72 2.53 -1.42 -7.57
N LEU A 73 3.40 -1.39 -6.56
CA LEU A 73 4.72 -0.74 -6.68
C LEU A 73 5.67 -1.55 -7.56
N ALA A 74 5.68 -2.88 -7.42
CA ALA A 74 6.50 -3.75 -8.25
C ALA A 74 6.13 -3.65 -9.74
N ASP A 75 4.83 -3.57 -10.07
CA ASP A 75 4.36 -3.40 -11.44
C ASP A 75 4.87 -2.10 -12.07
N ALA A 76 4.91 -1.00 -11.28
CA ALA A 76 5.44 0.28 -11.74
C ALA A 76 6.94 0.22 -12.05
N VAL A 77 7.71 -0.56 -11.28
CA VAL A 77 9.14 -0.79 -11.54
C VAL A 77 9.33 -1.66 -12.78
N ASN A 78 8.60 -2.77 -12.87
CA ASN A 78 8.72 -3.75 -13.94
C ASN A 78 8.37 -3.20 -15.33
N ALA A 79 7.56 -2.13 -15.39
CA ALA A 79 7.24 -1.45 -16.64
C ALA A 79 8.45 -0.74 -17.29
N TYR A 80 9.53 -0.48 -16.54
CA TYR A 80 10.68 0.30 -17.01
C TYR A 80 12.03 -0.35 -16.65
N PRO A 81 12.32 -1.58 -17.11
CA PRO A 81 13.48 -2.36 -16.65
C PRO A 81 14.84 -1.67 -16.88
N GLU A 82 14.95 -0.87 -17.94
CA GLU A 82 16.21 -0.23 -18.36
C GLU A 82 16.35 1.23 -17.88
N ASN A 83 15.43 1.73 -17.06
CA ASN A 83 15.45 3.13 -16.62
C ASN A 83 15.24 3.27 -15.11
N PRO A 84 16.30 3.13 -14.29
CA PRO A 84 16.21 3.21 -12.84
C PRO A 84 15.63 4.54 -12.31
N LYS A 85 15.93 5.66 -12.97
CA LYS A 85 15.36 6.97 -12.57
C LYS A 85 13.84 6.96 -12.77
N LEU A 86 13.37 6.49 -13.91
CA LEU A 86 11.95 6.41 -14.22
C LEU A 86 11.21 5.40 -13.32
N GLN A 87 11.84 4.27 -12.96
CA GLN A 87 11.29 3.34 -11.97
C GLN A 87 10.95 4.02 -10.64
N ILE A 88 11.84 4.88 -10.14
CA ILE A 88 11.60 5.63 -8.90
C ILE A 88 10.42 6.60 -9.05
N ILE A 89 10.37 7.34 -10.16
CA ILE A 89 9.30 8.31 -10.42
C ILE A 89 7.95 7.60 -10.51
N GLU A 90 7.87 6.53 -11.29
CA GLU A 90 6.63 5.81 -11.56
C GLU A 90 6.15 5.02 -10.34
N MET A 91 7.07 4.45 -9.55
CA MET A 91 6.74 3.86 -8.27
C MET A 91 6.22 4.90 -7.27
N GLY A 92 6.84 6.10 -7.21
CA GLY A 92 6.37 7.20 -6.37
C GLY A 92 4.97 7.69 -6.74
N LYS A 93 4.72 7.87 -8.04
CA LYS A 93 3.38 8.17 -8.59
C LYS A 93 2.37 7.09 -8.21
N ARG A 94 2.73 5.82 -8.42
CA ARG A 94 1.84 4.69 -8.15
C ARG A 94 1.52 4.54 -6.67
N TYR A 95 2.48 4.81 -5.78
CA TYR A 95 2.27 4.85 -4.33
C TYR A 95 1.15 5.82 -3.96
N VAL A 96 1.23 7.07 -4.42
CA VAL A 96 0.24 8.09 -4.10
C VAL A 96 -1.10 7.74 -4.73
N GLN A 97 -1.12 7.40 -6.01
CA GLN A 97 -2.35 7.03 -6.72
C GLN A 97 -3.08 5.87 -6.03
N PHE A 98 -2.38 4.81 -5.66
CA PHE A 98 -2.98 3.63 -5.01
C PHE A 98 -3.73 4.01 -3.72
N LEU A 99 -3.14 4.88 -2.90
CA LEU A 99 -3.71 5.27 -1.61
C LEU A 99 -4.84 6.30 -1.73
N VAL A 100 -4.85 7.08 -2.83
CA VAL A 100 -5.98 7.93 -3.21
C VAL A 100 -7.15 7.07 -3.69
N GLU A 101 -6.89 6.06 -4.53
CA GLU A 101 -7.90 5.15 -5.08
C GLU A 101 -8.48 4.19 -4.02
N LYS A 102 -7.71 3.88 -2.97
CA LYS A 102 -8.08 2.91 -1.93
C LYS A 102 -8.00 3.51 -0.52
N PRO A 103 -8.98 4.36 -0.12
CA PRO A 103 -8.96 5.02 1.19
C PRO A 103 -9.05 4.04 2.38
N GLU A 104 -9.65 2.86 2.20
CA GLU A 104 -9.67 1.80 3.22
C GLU A 104 -8.27 1.21 3.45
N TYR A 105 -7.46 1.10 2.40
CA TYR A 105 -6.09 0.61 2.49
C TYR A 105 -5.19 1.65 3.17
N LEU A 106 -5.38 2.94 2.84
CA LEU A 106 -4.69 4.05 3.52
C LEU A 106 -4.93 4.00 5.02
N SER A 107 -6.19 3.88 5.43
CA SER A 107 -6.57 3.89 6.84
C SER A 107 -5.97 2.69 7.57
N PHE A 108 -5.97 1.52 6.93
CA PHE A 108 -5.29 0.33 7.45
C PHE A 108 -3.77 0.53 7.61
N ILE A 109 -3.10 1.03 6.57
CA ILE A 109 -1.63 1.16 6.52
C ILE A 109 -1.11 2.22 7.50
N PHE A 110 -1.80 3.35 7.67
CA PHE A 110 -1.27 4.48 8.45
C PHE A 110 -1.97 4.75 9.79
N MET A 111 -3.17 4.21 10.01
CA MET A 111 -3.98 4.57 11.19
C MET A 111 -4.26 3.39 12.11
N SER A 112 -3.73 2.20 11.80
CA SER A 112 -3.80 1.04 12.70
C SER A 112 -2.56 0.98 13.60
N ASP A 113 -2.71 0.41 14.80
CA ASP A 113 -1.58 0.05 15.68
C ASP A 113 -0.70 -1.09 15.11
N SER A 114 -0.89 -1.45 13.83
CA SER A 114 -0.18 -2.52 13.12
C SER A 114 1.01 -1.99 12.31
N ALA A 115 1.59 -0.86 12.71
CA ALA A 115 2.75 -0.28 12.04
C ALA A 115 3.92 -1.26 12.04
N ILE A 116 4.41 -1.60 10.84
CA ILE A 116 5.58 -2.46 10.68
C ILE A 116 6.82 -1.56 10.60
N PRO A 117 7.78 -1.65 11.54
CA PRO A 117 8.91 -0.75 11.58
C PRO A 117 9.87 -0.98 10.40
N ILE A 118 10.44 0.12 9.91
CA ILE A 118 11.63 0.09 9.07
C ILE A 118 12.85 0.00 10.00
N GLN A 119 13.66 -1.03 9.84
CA GLN A 119 14.85 -1.28 10.63
C GLN A 119 16.05 -0.62 9.97
N VAL A 120 16.71 0.29 10.69
CA VAL A 120 17.91 1.00 10.23
C VAL A 120 19.10 0.51 11.05
N SER A 121 20.12 -0.01 10.38
CA SER A 121 21.35 -0.49 11.01
C SER A 121 22.60 0.08 10.32
N LYS A 122 23.78 -0.28 10.82
CA LYS A 122 25.06 0.03 10.15
C LYS A 122 25.21 -0.68 8.81
N THR A 123 24.52 -1.80 8.60
CA THR A 123 24.65 -2.66 7.42
C THR A 123 23.56 -2.42 6.38
N GLY A 124 22.55 -1.59 6.67
CA GLY A 124 21.54 -1.21 5.70
C GLY A 124 20.19 -0.83 6.30
N ILE A 125 19.18 -0.77 5.44
CA ILE A 125 17.78 -0.51 5.80
C ILE A 125 16.92 -1.63 5.23
N HIS A 126 16.03 -2.21 6.04
CA HIS A 126 15.09 -3.24 5.62
C HIS A 126 13.78 -3.13 6.39
N SER A 127 12.72 -3.72 5.84
CA SER A 127 11.43 -3.85 6.52
C SER A 127 10.88 -5.26 6.32
N GLN A 128 9.90 -5.67 7.14
CA GLN A 128 9.08 -6.86 6.86
C GLN A 128 8.00 -6.56 5.81
N VAL A 129 7.87 -5.31 5.36
CA VAL A 129 6.98 -4.90 4.28
C VAL A 129 7.71 -4.97 2.94
N ASP A 130 7.22 -5.82 2.03
CA ASP A 130 7.78 -6.01 0.69
C ASP A 130 7.81 -4.71 -0.12
N ALA A 131 6.79 -3.87 -0.04
CA ALA A 131 6.73 -2.57 -0.71
C ALA A 131 7.97 -1.70 -0.43
N PHE A 132 8.44 -1.66 0.83
CA PHE A 132 9.64 -0.90 1.17
C PHE A 132 10.90 -1.57 0.61
N ASN A 133 10.97 -2.90 0.61
CA ASN A 133 12.13 -3.63 0.10
C ASN A 133 12.27 -3.48 -1.43
N VAL A 134 11.15 -3.55 -2.17
CA VAL A 134 11.10 -3.25 -3.62
C VAL A 134 11.60 -1.84 -3.90
N PHE A 135 11.13 -0.87 -3.11
CA PHE A 135 11.58 0.51 -3.23
C PHE A 135 13.07 0.68 -2.93
N SER A 136 13.54 0.12 -1.81
CA SER A 136 14.93 0.20 -1.37
C SER A 136 15.88 -0.37 -2.41
N GLU A 137 15.53 -1.48 -3.06
CA GLU A 137 16.34 -2.07 -4.12
C GLU A 137 16.34 -1.20 -5.39
N SER A 138 15.18 -0.70 -5.81
CA SER A 138 15.09 0.23 -6.95
C SER A 138 15.89 1.51 -6.70
N ALA A 139 15.89 2.01 -5.46
CA ALA A 139 16.65 3.20 -5.06
C ALA A 139 18.16 2.96 -5.17
N LYS A 140 18.66 1.79 -4.74
CA LYS A 140 20.07 1.42 -4.93
C LYS A 140 20.46 1.38 -6.41
N ASN A 141 19.63 0.80 -7.26
CA ASN A 141 19.87 0.74 -8.70
C ASN A 141 19.94 2.15 -9.31
N TYR A 142 19.02 3.03 -8.91
CA TYR A 142 19.06 4.44 -9.29
C TYR A 142 20.34 5.13 -8.82
N PHE A 143 20.71 4.99 -7.54
CA PHE A 143 21.90 5.63 -6.99
C PHE A 143 23.18 5.18 -7.69
N HIS A 144 23.29 3.90 -8.04
CA HIS A 144 24.40 3.38 -8.82
C HIS A 144 24.45 4.01 -10.23
N ALA A 145 23.33 4.03 -10.94
CA ALA A 145 23.24 4.62 -12.28
C ALA A 145 23.55 6.13 -12.29
N ALA A 146 23.13 6.84 -11.23
CA ALA A 146 23.35 8.28 -11.07
C ALA A 146 24.69 8.63 -10.38
N SER A 147 25.55 7.65 -10.09
CA SER A 147 26.84 7.86 -9.40
C SER A 147 26.72 8.62 -8.08
N ILE A 148 25.65 8.38 -7.31
CA ILE A 148 25.42 9.00 -6.00
C ILE A 148 26.36 8.36 -4.98
N ASP A 149 26.99 9.18 -4.13
CA ASP A 149 27.88 8.73 -3.05
C ASP A 149 27.22 7.67 -2.16
N PRO A 150 27.78 6.44 -2.05
CA PRO A 150 27.29 5.39 -1.15
C PRO A 150 27.10 5.84 0.30
N ALA A 151 27.86 6.82 0.78
CA ALA A 151 27.78 7.33 2.14
C ALA A 151 26.41 7.95 2.47
N VAL A 152 25.62 8.38 1.46
CA VAL A 152 24.32 9.03 1.66
C VAL A 152 23.12 8.18 1.21
N HIS A 153 23.34 6.96 0.72
CA HIS A 153 22.25 6.11 0.17
C HIS A 153 21.17 5.85 1.20
N LYS A 154 21.57 5.56 2.44
CA LYS A 154 20.67 5.26 3.55
C LYS A 154 19.74 6.45 3.85
N GLU A 155 20.31 7.63 4.04
CA GLU A 155 19.58 8.87 4.30
C GLU A 155 18.69 9.25 3.11
N LYS A 156 19.19 9.15 1.87
CA LYS A 156 18.40 9.44 0.66
C LYS A 156 17.22 8.48 0.48
N THR A 157 17.39 7.18 0.72
CA THR A 157 16.28 6.20 0.70
C THR A 157 15.17 6.59 1.67
N LEU A 158 15.52 6.95 2.92
CA LEU A 158 14.54 7.37 3.92
C LEU A 158 13.85 8.68 3.55
N LEU A 159 14.57 9.66 3.02
CA LEU A 159 14.00 10.93 2.57
C LEU A 159 13.01 10.74 1.41
N MET A 160 13.39 9.95 0.40
CA MET A 160 12.53 9.62 -0.73
C MET A 160 11.25 8.91 -0.29
N TRP A 161 11.37 7.89 0.57
CA TRP A 161 10.22 7.18 1.11
C TRP A 161 9.31 8.11 1.92
N SER A 162 9.89 8.96 2.76
CA SER A 162 9.15 9.91 3.62
C SER A 162 8.41 10.97 2.79
N MET A 163 9.01 11.47 1.71
CA MET A 163 8.40 12.46 0.83
C MET A 163 7.13 11.91 0.17
N VAL A 164 7.22 10.74 -0.47
CA VAL A 164 6.07 10.13 -1.15
C VAL A 164 4.99 9.74 -0.15
N HIS A 165 5.38 9.24 1.02
CA HIS A 165 4.46 8.94 2.12
C HIS A 165 3.69 10.18 2.59
N GLY A 166 4.38 11.29 2.83
CA GLY A 166 3.75 12.56 3.20
C GLY A 166 2.79 13.08 2.13
N MET A 167 3.20 13.03 0.86
CA MET A 167 2.36 13.41 -0.26
C MET A 167 1.11 12.54 -0.38
N ALA A 168 1.23 11.23 -0.21
CA ALA A 168 0.10 10.31 -0.25
C ALA A 168 -0.95 10.68 0.82
N LEU A 169 -0.51 10.93 2.06
CA LEU A 169 -1.41 11.36 3.13
C LEU A 169 -2.07 12.71 2.84
N LEU A 170 -1.28 13.70 2.39
CA LEU A 170 -1.78 15.04 2.10
C LEU A 170 -2.85 15.04 0.99
N VAL A 171 -2.59 14.33 -0.10
CA VAL A 171 -3.50 14.25 -1.26
C VAL A 171 -4.73 13.40 -0.90
N ALA A 172 -4.55 12.19 -0.37
CA ALA A 172 -5.67 11.28 -0.14
C ALA A 172 -6.61 11.75 0.99
N LYS A 173 -6.11 12.48 2.00
CA LYS A 173 -6.94 13.12 3.03
C LYS A 173 -7.50 14.49 2.59
N LYS A 174 -7.18 14.95 1.38
CA LYS A 174 -7.56 16.28 0.85
C LYS A 174 -7.06 17.45 1.73
N ASN A 175 -5.95 17.24 2.43
CA ASN A 175 -5.24 18.29 3.17
C ASN A 175 -4.39 19.16 2.23
N LEU A 176 -4.07 18.63 1.05
CA LEU A 176 -3.51 19.38 -0.07
C LEU A 176 -4.53 19.34 -1.21
N ILE A 177 -5.04 20.52 -1.59
CA ILE A 177 -5.93 20.70 -2.72
C ILE A 177 -5.16 21.45 -3.80
N TYR A 178 -4.81 20.74 -4.86
CA TYR A 178 -4.14 21.32 -6.02
C TYR A 178 -5.16 21.60 -7.11
N GLN A 179 -5.12 22.81 -7.69
CA GLN A 179 -5.97 23.20 -8.81
C GLN A 179 -5.34 22.74 -10.14
N GLY A 180 -5.26 21.42 -10.33
CA GLY A 180 -4.66 20.76 -11.47
C GLY A 180 -4.61 19.25 -11.28
N ASP A 181 -3.88 18.54 -12.14
CA ASP A 181 -3.62 17.11 -11.93
C ASP A 181 -2.56 16.93 -10.84
N TYR A 182 -2.95 16.32 -9.71
CA TYR A 182 -2.02 16.05 -8.62
C TYR A 182 -0.93 15.05 -9.03
N MET A 183 -1.17 14.20 -10.04
CA MET A 183 -0.18 13.27 -10.56
C MET A 183 0.94 13.99 -11.29
N GLU A 184 0.61 15.02 -12.07
CA GLU A 184 1.59 15.89 -12.73
C GLU A 184 2.42 16.67 -11.68
N LEU A 185 1.78 17.18 -10.62
CA LEU A 185 2.47 17.82 -9.50
C LEU A 185 3.48 16.85 -8.85
N ILE A 186 3.07 15.62 -8.55
CA ILE A 186 3.92 14.61 -7.91
C ILE A 186 5.09 14.23 -8.82
N GLU A 187 4.83 14.03 -10.11
CA GLU A 187 5.88 13.75 -11.09
C GLU A 187 6.92 14.86 -11.12
N ASN A 188 6.49 16.12 -11.24
CA ASN A 188 7.38 17.27 -11.24
C ASN A 188 8.21 17.37 -9.95
N MET A 189 7.59 17.14 -8.79
CA MET A 189 8.30 17.12 -7.50
C MET A 189 9.33 15.99 -7.42
N LEU A 190 9.00 14.80 -7.92
CA LEU A 190 9.91 13.65 -7.94
C LEU A 190 11.09 13.90 -8.88
N VAL A 191 10.83 14.42 -10.09
CA VAL A 191 11.88 14.79 -11.05
C VAL A 191 12.82 15.83 -10.42
N GLN A 192 12.28 16.91 -9.86
CA GLN A 192 13.07 17.96 -9.23
C GLN A 192 13.86 17.46 -8.01
N TYR A 193 13.33 16.50 -7.25
CA TYR A 193 14.05 15.94 -6.10
C TYR A 193 15.22 15.03 -6.51
N LEU A 194 15.12 14.39 -7.69
CA LEU A 194 16.11 13.44 -8.18
C LEU A 194 17.26 14.12 -8.94
N ASP A 195 17.02 15.27 -9.56
CA ASP A 195 18.00 16.12 -10.24
C ASP A 195 18.80 17.02 -9.28
#